data_AF-A0A522V9D2-F1
#
_entry.id   AF-A0A522V9D2-F1
#
_cell.length_a   1.000
_cell.length_b   1.000
_cell.length_c   1.000
_cell.angle_alpha   90.00
_cell.angle_beta   90.00
_cell.angle_gamma   90.00
#
_symmetry.space_group_name_H-M   'P 1'
#
loop_
_entity.id
_entity.type
_entity.pdbx_description
1 polymer ?
#
loop_
_entity_poly.entity_id
_entity_poly.type
_entity_poly.pdbx_seq_one_letter_code
_entity_poly.pdbx_strand_id
1 'polypeptide(L)'
;MNFRTKSYLRKRFGDYYQASELPLPHDFTRREWGFIFFDEMPEVVMRRHKAFSSEGEAIEYLRGMVPAHVYHSAAYYQFPGAGTMKEKKWEGADLIFDLDADHLPQKVRSYAGMLANVKAETIKLLDFLLEDFGFDEKNIRVAFSGGRGYHIHVHEPRVLTLGSAERREIVDYIGGEVGPKEEFIFEEYMGKKIIASFKESSDGFGWGKRLSKHLISYLKNLSTKEVHLALGEVSHALFLFEQPETQDNFTTEIASQIYKLKMEHPNWNSRRIAQQI
;
A
#
# COMPACT_ATOMS: atom_id res chain seq x y z
N MET A 1 -20.05 1.94 -25.22
CA MET A 1 -19.21 1.28 -26.25
C MET A 1 -20.12 0.65 -27.29
N ASN A 2 -19.88 0.89 -28.59
CA ASN A 2 -20.75 0.35 -29.65
C ASN A 2 -20.53 -1.15 -29.90
N PHE A 3 -21.46 -1.78 -30.62
CA PHE A 3 -21.42 -3.21 -30.95
C PHE A 3 -20.13 -3.64 -31.64
N ARG A 4 -19.72 -2.91 -32.70
CA ARG A 4 -18.51 -3.25 -33.48
C ARG A 4 -17.26 -3.29 -32.61
N THR A 5 -17.10 -2.33 -31.71
CA THR A 5 -15.99 -2.31 -30.75
C THR A 5 -16.06 -3.49 -29.78
N LYS A 6 -17.25 -3.82 -29.24
CA LYS A 6 -17.43 -5.00 -28.38
C LYS A 6 -17.07 -6.30 -29.10
N SER A 7 -17.55 -6.50 -30.32
CA SER A 7 -17.25 -7.70 -31.12
C SER A 7 -15.76 -7.81 -31.44
N TYR A 8 -15.12 -6.69 -31.81
CA TYR A 8 -13.68 -6.66 -32.04
C TYR A 8 -12.88 -7.01 -30.79
N LEU A 9 -13.21 -6.41 -29.64
CA LEU A 9 -12.54 -6.70 -28.38
C LEU A 9 -12.75 -8.15 -27.94
N ARG A 10 -13.98 -8.67 -28.04
CA ARG A 10 -14.27 -10.08 -27.75
C ARG A 10 -13.41 -11.00 -28.60
N LYS A 11 -13.25 -10.72 -29.90
CA LYS A 11 -12.36 -11.49 -30.76
C LYS A 11 -10.91 -11.45 -30.27
N ARG A 12 -10.37 -10.25 -29.97
CA ARG A 12 -9.00 -10.10 -29.47
C ARG A 12 -8.76 -10.80 -28.14
N PHE A 13 -9.72 -10.74 -27.23
CA PHE A 13 -9.67 -11.47 -25.96
C PHE A 13 -9.71 -12.99 -26.20
N GLY A 14 -10.51 -13.44 -27.16
CA GLY A 14 -10.54 -14.84 -27.59
C GLY A 14 -9.17 -15.29 -28.09
N ASP A 15 -8.54 -14.53 -28.98
CA ASP A 15 -7.18 -14.79 -29.46
C ASP A 15 -6.18 -14.88 -28.28
N TYR A 16 -6.28 -13.98 -27.30
CA TYR A 16 -5.44 -13.97 -26.11
C TYR A 16 -5.62 -15.20 -25.22
N TYR A 17 -6.87 -15.58 -24.88
CA TYR A 17 -7.13 -16.76 -24.04
C TYR A 17 -6.72 -18.07 -24.71
N GLN A 18 -6.75 -18.14 -26.04
CA GLN A 18 -6.30 -19.30 -26.80
C GLN A 18 -4.78 -19.42 -26.85
N ALA A 19 -4.08 -18.29 -27.06
CA ALA A 19 -2.64 -18.26 -27.25
C ALA A 19 -1.82 -18.23 -25.95
N SER A 20 -2.40 -17.76 -24.84
CA SER A 20 -1.68 -17.56 -23.58
C SER A 20 -1.80 -18.75 -22.62
N GLU A 21 -0.76 -18.97 -21.83
CA GLU A 21 -0.85 -19.78 -20.61
C GLU A 21 -1.55 -18.96 -19.52
N LEU A 22 -2.59 -19.54 -18.91
CA LEU A 22 -3.43 -18.87 -17.93
C LEU A 22 -3.10 -19.39 -16.53
N PRO A 23 -2.27 -18.69 -15.73
CA PRO A 23 -1.93 -19.16 -14.41
C PRO A 23 -3.16 -19.12 -13.51
N LEU A 24 -3.53 -20.28 -12.96
CA LEU A 24 -4.63 -20.38 -12.01
C LEU A 24 -4.22 -19.87 -10.62
N PRO A 25 -5.17 -19.34 -9.83
CA PRO A 25 -4.89 -18.95 -8.46
C PRO A 25 -4.58 -20.18 -7.60
N HIS A 26 -3.80 -19.99 -6.53
CA HIS A 26 -3.53 -21.03 -5.54
C HIS A 26 -4.86 -21.58 -4.99
N ASP A 27 -4.98 -22.91 -4.88
CA ASP A 27 -6.20 -23.62 -4.46
C ASP A 27 -7.48 -23.16 -5.19
N PHE A 28 -7.40 -22.94 -6.51
CA PHE A 28 -8.51 -22.43 -7.31
C PHE A 28 -9.83 -23.22 -7.18
N THR A 29 -9.75 -24.51 -6.87
CA THR A 29 -10.91 -25.40 -6.71
C THR A 29 -11.74 -25.07 -5.47
N ARG A 30 -11.14 -24.39 -4.49
CA ARG A 30 -11.80 -23.94 -3.26
C ARG A 30 -12.26 -22.48 -3.34
N ARG A 31 -12.18 -21.85 -4.52
CA ARG A 31 -12.52 -20.43 -4.70
C ARG A 31 -13.80 -20.25 -5.50
N GLU A 32 -14.56 -19.22 -5.11
CA GLU A 32 -15.61 -18.70 -5.97
C GLU A 32 -14.97 -17.90 -7.11
N TRP A 33 -15.47 -18.10 -8.33
CA TRP A 33 -15.13 -17.33 -9.51
C TRP A 33 -16.26 -16.40 -9.90
N GLY A 34 -15.87 -15.22 -10.40
CA GLY A 34 -16.77 -14.18 -10.88
C GLY A 34 -16.34 -13.67 -12.24
N PHE A 35 -17.31 -13.40 -13.11
CA PHE A 35 -17.03 -13.03 -14.51
C PHE A 35 -17.88 -11.85 -14.97
N ILE A 36 -17.27 -10.98 -15.77
CA ILE A 36 -17.99 -9.96 -16.54
C ILE A 36 -17.71 -10.24 -18.01
N PHE A 37 -18.75 -10.18 -18.85
CA PHE A 37 -18.68 -10.49 -20.27
C PHE A 37 -18.95 -9.25 -21.14
N PHE A 38 -18.70 -9.36 -22.44
CA PHE A 38 -18.97 -8.31 -23.43
C PHE A 38 -20.46 -8.18 -23.80
N ASP A 39 -21.36 -8.35 -22.82
CA ASP A 39 -22.80 -8.45 -23.03
C ASP A 39 -23.43 -7.10 -23.42
N GLU A 40 -24.62 -7.13 -24.02
CA GLU A 40 -25.38 -5.97 -24.48
C GLU A 40 -26.41 -5.45 -23.47
N MET A 41 -26.27 -5.79 -22.20
CA MET A 41 -27.18 -5.29 -21.17
C MET A 41 -26.92 -3.79 -20.88
N PRO A 42 -27.97 -3.02 -20.50
CA PRO A 42 -27.85 -1.60 -20.16
C PRO A 42 -26.92 -1.36 -18.95
N GLU A 43 -26.65 -2.40 -18.16
CA GLU A 43 -25.75 -2.40 -17.00
C GLU A 43 -24.77 -3.58 -17.04
N VAL A 44 -23.58 -3.38 -16.47
CA VAL A 44 -22.54 -4.40 -16.37
C VAL A 44 -22.95 -5.42 -15.32
N VAL A 45 -23.18 -6.67 -15.72
CA VAL A 45 -23.58 -7.75 -14.81
C VAL A 45 -22.40 -8.66 -14.49
N MET A 46 -22.12 -8.82 -13.20
CA MET A 46 -21.16 -9.80 -12.69
C MET A 46 -21.85 -11.16 -12.49
N ARG A 47 -21.40 -12.19 -13.20
CA ARG A 47 -21.86 -13.57 -13.02
C ARG A 47 -21.01 -14.25 -11.95
N ARG A 48 -21.64 -14.63 -10.84
CA ARG A 48 -20.98 -15.15 -9.62
C ARG A 48 -21.34 -16.61 -9.34
N HIS A 49 -20.86 -17.14 -8.21
CA HIS A 49 -21.13 -18.52 -7.75
C HIS A 49 -20.65 -19.59 -8.73
N LYS A 50 -19.54 -19.34 -9.43
CA LYS A 50 -18.85 -20.34 -10.23
C LYS A 50 -17.69 -20.95 -9.48
N ALA A 51 -17.42 -22.20 -9.78
CA ALA A 51 -16.33 -22.98 -9.21
C ALA A 51 -15.92 -23.99 -10.26
N PHE A 52 -14.65 -24.38 -10.25
CA PHE A 52 -14.10 -25.37 -11.16
C PHE A 52 -13.46 -26.48 -10.36
N SER A 53 -13.64 -27.71 -10.82
CA SER A 53 -13.12 -28.92 -10.18
C SER A 53 -11.74 -29.32 -10.69
N SER A 54 -11.35 -28.83 -11.88
CA SER A 54 -10.07 -29.13 -12.51
C SER A 54 -9.54 -27.94 -13.31
N GLU A 55 -8.23 -27.96 -13.59
CA GLU A 55 -7.57 -26.93 -14.39
C GLU A 55 -8.10 -26.92 -15.83
N GLY A 56 -8.31 -28.09 -16.42
CA GLY A 56 -8.89 -28.23 -17.76
C GLY A 56 -10.26 -27.55 -17.86
N GLU A 57 -11.16 -27.80 -16.90
CA GLU A 57 -12.49 -27.18 -16.84
C GLU A 57 -12.40 -25.65 -16.78
N ALA A 58 -11.52 -25.11 -15.92
CA ALA A 58 -11.33 -23.67 -15.79
C ALA A 58 -10.80 -23.05 -17.08
N ILE A 59 -9.77 -23.64 -17.69
CA ILE A 59 -9.14 -23.14 -18.91
C ILE A 59 -10.11 -23.23 -20.10
N GLU A 60 -10.83 -24.35 -20.26
CA GLU A 60 -11.85 -24.52 -21.31
C GLU A 60 -12.96 -23.48 -21.16
N TYR A 61 -13.42 -23.23 -19.92
CA TYR A 61 -14.42 -22.20 -19.66
C TYR A 61 -13.93 -20.80 -20.08
N LEU A 62 -12.71 -20.42 -19.70
CA LEU A 62 -12.15 -19.11 -20.07
C LEU A 62 -12.01 -18.96 -21.59
N ARG A 63 -11.49 -19.99 -22.27
CA ARG A 63 -11.32 -20.02 -23.73
C ARG A 63 -12.63 -20.02 -24.50
N GLY A 64 -13.64 -20.73 -24.01
CA GLY A 64 -14.95 -20.82 -24.65
C GLY A 64 -15.83 -19.59 -24.40
N MET A 65 -15.84 -19.09 -23.17
CA MET A 65 -16.75 -18.02 -22.77
C MET A 65 -16.20 -16.62 -23.06
N VAL A 66 -14.88 -16.46 -23.11
CA VAL A 66 -14.16 -15.22 -23.43
C VAL A 66 -14.63 -14.05 -22.56
N PRO A 67 -14.45 -14.13 -21.23
CA PRO A 67 -14.84 -13.05 -20.31
C PRO A 67 -13.98 -11.80 -20.51
N ALA A 68 -14.61 -10.64 -20.36
CA ALA A 68 -13.93 -9.34 -20.36
C ALA A 68 -13.16 -9.11 -19.05
N HIS A 69 -13.73 -9.59 -17.93
CA HIS A 69 -13.06 -9.57 -16.62
C HIS A 69 -13.25 -10.90 -15.91
N VAL A 70 -12.20 -11.34 -15.22
CA VAL A 70 -12.14 -12.59 -14.46
C VAL A 70 -11.71 -12.25 -13.05
N TYR A 71 -12.46 -12.74 -12.08
CA TYR A 71 -12.20 -12.56 -10.67
C TYR A 71 -12.29 -13.90 -9.96
N HIS A 72 -11.60 -14.01 -8.82
CA HIS A 72 -11.81 -15.07 -7.87
C HIS A 72 -11.90 -14.49 -6.45
N SER A 73 -12.53 -15.23 -5.54
CA SER A 73 -12.57 -14.84 -4.13
C SER A 73 -11.19 -14.87 -3.51
N ALA A 74 -10.94 -13.93 -2.60
CA ALA A 74 -9.84 -14.02 -1.63
C ALA A 74 -10.03 -15.21 -0.67
N ALA A 75 -11.29 -15.52 -0.39
CA ALA A 75 -11.70 -16.58 0.51
C ALA A 75 -11.68 -17.97 -0.13
N TYR A 76 -11.50 -18.95 0.74
CA TYR A 76 -11.61 -20.38 0.49
C TYR A 76 -12.92 -20.90 1.07
N TYR A 77 -13.53 -21.84 0.36
CA TYR A 77 -14.82 -22.41 0.69
C TYR A 77 -14.78 -23.92 0.45
N GLN A 78 -15.49 -24.67 1.27
CA GLN A 78 -15.74 -26.09 1.00
C GLN A 78 -16.67 -26.25 -0.23
N PHE A 79 -17.63 -25.35 -0.40
CA PHE A 79 -18.60 -25.34 -1.50
C PHE A 79 -18.64 -23.98 -2.22
N PRO A 80 -17.60 -23.63 -2.99
CA PRO A 80 -17.43 -22.28 -3.55
C PRO A 80 -18.55 -21.83 -4.50
N GLY A 81 -19.20 -22.78 -5.19
CA GLY A 81 -20.33 -22.54 -6.09
C GLY A 81 -21.69 -22.40 -5.42
N ALA A 82 -21.78 -22.53 -4.09
CA ALA A 82 -23.06 -22.41 -3.39
C ALA A 82 -23.65 -20.98 -3.49
N GLY A 83 -24.98 -20.88 -3.47
CA GLY A 83 -25.70 -19.62 -3.64
C GLY A 83 -25.63 -18.69 -2.43
N THR A 84 -25.47 -19.24 -1.22
CA THR A 84 -25.44 -18.45 0.03
C THR A 84 -24.15 -18.66 0.83
N MET A 85 -23.74 -17.64 1.59
CA MET A 85 -22.51 -17.71 2.41
C MET A 85 -22.52 -18.83 3.44
N LYS A 86 -23.69 -19.14 4.03
CA LYS A 86 -23.84 -20.22 5.01
C LYS A 86 -23.58 -21.59 4.39
N GLU A 87 -24.03 -21.79 3.15
CA GLU A 87 -23.85 -23.03 2.39
C GLU A 87 -22.43 -23.17 1.85
N LYS A 88 -21.74 -22.06 1.56
CA LYS A 88 -20.36 -22.10 1.06
C LYS A 88 -19.37 -22.75 2.03
N LYS A 89 -19.63 -22.68 3.34
CA LYS A 89 -18.73 -23.15 4.42
C LYS A 89 -17.33 -22.55 4.27
N TRP A 90 -17.18 -21.32 4.76
CA TRP A 90 -15.92 -20.57 4.74
C TRP A 90 -14.80 -21.31 5.50
N GLU A 91 -13.60 -21.36 4.91
CA GLU A 91 -12.44 -22.06 5.47
C GLU A 91 -11.24 -21.13 5.77
N GLY A 92 -11.25 -19.91 5.24
CA GLY A 92 -10.14 -18.97 5.35
C GLY A 92 -10.17 -17.93 4.25
N ALA A 93 -9.23 -16.98 4.27
CA ALA A 93 -9.00 -16.07 3.17
C ALA A 93 -7.55 -15.60 3.12
N ASP A 94 -7.03 -15.41 1.90
CA ASP A 94 -5.75 -14.73 1.71
C ASP A 94 -5.76 -13.34 2.34
N LEU A 95 -4.60 -12.87 2.75
CA LEU A 95 -4.43 -11.46 3.07
C LEU A 95 -4.11 -10.72 1.78
N ILE A 96 -5.00 -9.81 1.37
CA ILE A 96 -4.88 -9.06 0.12
C ILE A 96 -4.69 -7.58 0.45
N PHE A 97 -3.71 -6.96 -0.19
CA PHE A 97 -3.50 -5.52 -0.19
C PHE A 97 -3.72 -4.99 -1.61
N ASP A 98 -4.50 -3.93 -1.73
CA ASP A 98 -4.75 -3.22 -2.99
C ASP A 98 -4.19 -1.80 -2.87
N LEU A 99 -3.21 -1.49 -3.70
CA LEU A 99 -2.56 -0.19 -3.77
C LEU A 99 -2.96 0.49 -5.07
N ASP A 100 -3.84 1.49 -4.98
CA ASP A 100 -4.26 2.32 -6.10
C ASP A 100 -3.65 3.71 -5.99
N ALA A 101 -3.00 4.16 -7.06
CA ALA A 101 -2.31 5.44 -7.10
C ALA A 101 -3.24 6.65 -6.86
N ASP A 102 -4.54 6.53 -7.15
CA ASP A 102 -5.51 7.60 -6.88
C ASP A 102 -5.65 7.93 -5.38
N HIS A 103 -5.39 6.93 -4.52
CA HIS A 103 -5.51 7.01 -3.07
C HIS A 103 -4.20 7.42 -2.39
N LEU A 104 -3.10 7.57 -3.14
CA LEU A 104 -1.83 8.01 -2.57
C LEU A 104 -1.85 9.52 -2.27
N PRO A 105 -1.30 9.94 -1.12
CA PRO A 105 -1.29 11.35 -0.72
C PRO A 105 -0.43 12.21 -1.66
N GLN A 106 0.66 11.64 -2.20
CA GLN A 106 1.51 12.31 -3.18
C GLN A 106 0.93 12.17 -4.58
N LYS A 107 0.03 13.09 -4.94
CA LYS A 107 -0.54 13.15 -6.29
C LYS A 107 0.47 13.72 -7.28
N VAL A 108 1.11 12.82 -8.02
CA VAL A 108 1.98 13.20 -9.14
C VAL A 108 1.13 13.43 -10.39
N ARG A 109 1.35 14.56 -11.07
CA ARG A 109 0.53 14.97 -12.22
C ARG A 109 0.72 14.11 -13.47
N SER A 110 1.90 13.51 -13.65
CA SER A 110 2.20 12.66 -14.81
C SER A 110 1.83 11.21 -14.54
N TYR A 111 1.30 10.52 -15.55
CA TYR A 111 0.96 9.10 -15.45
C TYR A 111 2.19 8.23 -15.13
N ALA A 112 3.33 8.51 -15.74
CA ALA A 112 4.59 7.82 -15.43
C ALA A 112 5.03 8.03 -13.97
N GLY A 113 4.89 9.25 -13.45
CA GLY A 113 5.22 9.57 -12.07
C GLY A 113 4.25 8.92 -11.07
N MET A 114 2.96 8.88 -11.41
CA MET A 114 1.94 8.15 -10.65
C MET A 114 2.29 6.66 -10.53
N LEU A 115 2.66 6.00 -11.64
CA LEU A 115 3.07 4.60 -11.65
C LEU A 115 4.37 4.35 -10.86
N ALA A 116 5.33 5.26 -10.96
CA ALA A 116 6.57 5.19 -10.19
C ALA A 116 6.30 5.30 -8.68
N ASN A 117 5.40 6.22 -8.29
CA ASN A 117 5.03 6.42 -6.89
C ASN A 117 4.34 5.18 -6.30
N VAL A 118 3.30 4.65 -6.95
CA VAL A 118 2.60 3.46 -6.43
C VAL A 118 3.49 2.22 -6.41
N LYS A 119 4.43 2.10 -7.35
CA LYS A 119 5.45 1.05 -7.29
C LYS A 119 6.37 1.20 -6.07
N ALA A 120 6.80 2.42 -5.75
CA ALA A 120 7.63 2.69 -4.57
C ALA A 120 6.88 2.35 -3.26
N GLU A 121 5.61 2.72 -3.14
CA GLU A 121 4.79 2.36 -1.97
C GLU A 121 4.55 0.84 -1.88
N THR A 122 4.37 0.17 -3.02
CA THR A 122 4.26 -1.30 -3.08
C THR A 122 5.53 -1.98 -2.56
N ILE A 123 6.72 -1.46 -2.91
CA ILE A 123 8.00 -1.98 -2.41
C ILE A 123 8.10 -1.82 -0.89
N LYS A 124 7.71 -0.65 -0.34
CA LYS A 124 7.70 -0.44 1.12
C LYS A 124 6.77 -1.43 1.81
N LEU A 125 5.60 -1.70 1.25
CA LEU A 125 4.68 -2.70 1.79
C LEU A 125 5.30 -4.10 1.77
N LEU A 126 5.99 -4.48 0.69
CA LEU A 126 6.71 -5.75 0.63
C LEU A 126 7.78 -5.85 1.74
N ASP A 127 8.49 -4.77 2.04
CA ASP A 127 9.45 -4.75 3.15
C ASP A 127 8.76 -5.06 4.49
N PHE A 128 7.56 -4.53 4.75
CA PHE A 128 6.79 -4.91 5.94
C PHE A 128 6.42 -6.40 5.95
N LEU A 129 5.92 -6.92 4.83
CA LEU A 129 5.48 -8.32 4.74
C LEU A 129 6.64 -9.31 4.90
N LEU A 130 7.80 -8.99 4.32
CA LEU A 130 8.99 -9.83 4.34
C LEU A 130 9.81 -9.68 5.63
N GLU A 131 10.07 -8.44 6.07
CA GLU A 131 10.94 -8.20 7.23
C GLU A 131 10.17 -8.26 8.55
N ASP A 132 9.03 -7.55 8.65
CA ASP A 132 8.35 -7.35 9.94
C ASP A 132 7.44 -8.54 10.28
N PHE A 133 6.65 -8.99 9.30
CA PHE A 133 5.76 -10.15 9.48
C PHE A 133 6.46 -11.49 9.22
N GLY A 134 7.63 -11.47 8.57
CA GLY A 134 8.39 -12.69 8.27
C GLY A 134 7.61 -13.67 7.42
N PHE A 135 6.87 -13.19 6.42
CA PHE A 135 6.23 -14.05 5.43
C PHE A 135 7.26 -14.52 4.41
N ASP A 136 7.21 -15.80 4.05
CA ASP A 136 8.07 -16.33 2.99
C ASP A 136 7.72 -15.69 1.64
N GLU A 137 8.71 -15.28 0.86
CA GLU A 137 8.50 -14.69 -0.47
C GLU A 137 7.67 -15.59 -1.40
N LYS A 138 7.84 -16.92 -1.30
CA LYS A 138 7.06 -17.90 -2.07
C LYS A 138 5.54 -17.85 -1.79
N ASN A 139 5.14 -17.32 -0.64
CA ASN A 139 3.74 -17.18 -0.24
C ASN A 139 3.15 -15.84 -0.71
N ILE A 140 3.96 -14.95 -1.29
CA ILE A 140 3.54 -13.62 -1.73
C ILE A 140 3.48 -13.59 -3.25
N ARG A 141 2.34 -13.18 -3.79
CA ARG A 141 2.16 -12.91 -5.22
C ARG A 141 1.82 -11.45 -5.43
N VAL A 142 2.62 -10.78 -6.23
CA VAL A 142 2.38 -9.39 -6.65
C VAL A 142 1.82 -9.38 -8.07
N ALA A 143 0.71 -8.70 -8.27
CA ALA A 143 0.09 -8.52 -9.57
C ALA A 143 -0.10 -7.04 -9.87
N PHE A 144 0.25 -6.60 -11.07
CA PHE A 144 -0.16 -5.28 -11.55
C PHE A 144 -1.66 -5.32 -11.84
N SER A 145 -2.42 -4.33 -11.36
CA SER A 145 -3.88 -4.29 -11.52
C SER A 145 -4.34 -4.10 -12.98
N GLY A 146 -3.41 -3.82 -13.90
CA GLY A 146 -3.67 -3.55 -15.31
C GLY A 146 -3.92 -2.06 -15.60
N GLY A 147 -3.80 -1.19 -14.60
CA GLY A 147 -4.06 0.25 -14.76
C GLY A 147 -3.15 1.13 -13.92
N ARG A 148 -3.43 1.23 -12.63
CA ARG A 148 -2.89 2.31 -11.77
C ARG A 148 -2.40 1.82 -10.41
N GLY A 149 -2.19 0.52 -10.27
CA GLY A 149 -1.94 -0.06 -8.96
C GLY A 149 -1.40 -1.48 -8.97
N TYR A 150 -1.24 -2.03 -7.78
CA TYR A 150 -0.78 -3.38 -7.55
C TYR A 150 -1.65 -4.07 -6.51
N HIS A 151 -1.89 -5.36 -6.72
CA HIS A 151 -2.47 -6.24 -5.71
C HIS A 151 -1.36 -7.14 -5.18
N ILE A 152 -1.27 -7.24 -3.86
CA ILE A 152 -0.41 -8.21 -3.19
C ILE A 152 -1.30 -9.25 -2.53
N HIS A 153 -1.11 -10.52 -2.90
CA HIS A 153 -1.80 -11.66 -2.33
C HIS A 153 -0.81 -12.42 -1.46
N VAL A 154 -1.11 -12.53 -0.16
CA VAL A 154 -0.32 -13.31 0.80
C VAL A 154 -1.09 -14.58 1.16
N HIS A 155 -0.58 -15.71 0.68
CA HIS A 155 -1.05 -17.05 0.98
C HIS A 155 -0.25 -17.64 2.14
N GLU A 156 -0.57 -17.22 3.37
CA GLU A 156 0.15 -17.63 4.57
C GLU A 156 -0.80 -18.32 5.56
N PRO A 157 -0.62 -19.62 5.86
CA PRO A 157 -1.47 -20.38 6.78
C PRO A 157 -1.71 -19.69 8.13
N ARG A 158 -0.69 -19.01 8.67
CA ARG A 158 -0.77 -18.30 9.96
C ARG A 158 -1.83 -17.18 9.99
N VAL A 159 -2.23 -16.65 8.82
CA VAL A 159 -3.16 -15.51 8.73
C VAL A 159 -4.47 -15.82 7.98
N LEU A 160 -4.64 -17.05 7.48
CA LEU A 160 -5.82 -17.42 6.70
C LEU A 160 -7.13 -17.27 7.48
N THR A 161 -7.11 -17.60 8.77
CA THR A 161 -8.30 -17.59 9.63
C THR A 161 -8.61 -16.24 10.25
N LEU A 162 -7.75 -15.23 10.05
CA LEU A 162 -7.95 -13.91 10.66
C LEU A 162 -9.27 -13.30 10.21
N GLY A 163 -10.01 -12.76 11.17
CA GLY A 163 -11.21 -11.97 10.97
C GLY A 163 -10.90 -10.53 10.56
N SER A 164 -11.95 -9.75 10.31
CA SER A 164 -11.81 -8.37 9.85
C SER A 164 -11.11 -7.46 10.86
N ALA A 165 -11.31 -7.66 12.16
CA ALA A 165 -10.68 -6.85 13.21
C ALA A 165 -9.17 -7.11 13.29
N GLU A 166 -8.75 -8.38 13.30
CA GLU A 166 -7.32 -8.74 13.33
C GLU A 166 -6.59 -8.29 12.06
N ARG A 167 -7.25 -8.35 10.89
CA ARG A 167 -6.72 -7.79 9.65
C ARG A 167 -6.62 -6.27 9.69
N ARG A 168 -7.52 -5.60 10.41
CA ARG A 168 -7.45 -4.15 10.60
C ARG A 168 -6.22 -3.76 11.41
N GLU A 169 -5.87 -4.50 12.45
CA GLU A 169 -4.63 -4.27 13.22
C GLU A 169 -3.37 -4.38 12.35
N ILE A 170 -3.34 -5.31 11.38
CA ILE A 170 -2.24 -5.42 10.41
C ILE A 170 -2.16 -4.15 9.54
N VAL A 171 -3.30 -3.67 9.04
CA VAL A 171 -3.36 -2.44 8.23
C VAL A 171 -2.94 -1.22 9.07
N ASP A 172 -3.40 -1.12 10.32
CA ASP A 172 -3.06 -0.02 11.21
C ASP A 172 -1.56 -0.02 11.55
N TYR A 173 -0.96 -1.20 11.76
CA TYR A 173 0.49 -1.34 11.95
C TYR A 173 1.28 -0.86 10.72
N ILE A 174 0.86 -1.26 9.51
CA ILE A 174 1.52 -0.87 8.26
C ILE A 174 1.35 0.63 8.01
N GLY A 175 0.14 1.17 8.23
CA GLY A 175 -0.20 2.57 7.99
C GLY A 175 0.41 3.52 9.02
N GLY A 176 0.74 3.02 10.21
CA GLY A 176 1.23 3.85 11.32
C GLY A 176 0.19 4.85 11.83
N GLU A 177 -1.11 4.64 11.54
CA GLU A 177 -2.21 5.54 11.92
C GLU A 177 -2.35 5.63 13.44
N VAL A 178 -2.34 4.47 14.10
CA VAL A 178 -2.12 4.36 15.53
C VAL A 178 -0.63 4.15 15.67
N GLY A 179 0.12 5.24 15.84
CA GLY A 179 1.59 5.22 15.84
C GLY A 179 2.17 4.02 16.58
N PRO A 180 3.33 3.48 16.14
CA PRO A 180 3.83 2.23 16.66
C PRO A 180 3.93 2.31 18.19
N LYS A 181 3.40 1.32 18.89
CA LYS A 181 3.45 1.29 20.36
C LYS A 181 4.89 1.53 20.81
N GLU A 182 5.06 2.26 21.92
CA GLU A 182 6.40 2.61 22.42
C GLU A 182 7.31 1.38 22.55
N GLU A 183 6.75 0.23 22.93
CA GLU A 183 7.46 -1.06 23.01
C GLU A 183 8.08 -1.56 21.69
N PHE A 184 7.56 -1.11 20.53
CA PHE A 184 8.11 -1.41 19.21
C PHE A 184 9.16 -0.41 18.74
N ILE A 185 9.31 0.71 19.46
CA ILE A 185 10.24 1.80 19.12
C ILE A 185 11.38 1.87 20.13
N PHE A 186 11.07 1.70 21.41
CA PHE A 186 11.97 1.91 22.54
C PHE A 186 12.20 0.61 23.31
N GLU A 187 13.44 0.42 23.74
CA GLU A 187 13.84 -0.61 24.70
C GLU A 187 14.41 0.07 25.96
N GLU A 188 14.39 -0.66 27.08
CA GLU A 188 14.97 -0.18 28.33
C GLU A 188 16.43 -0.64 28.44
N TYR A 189 17.34 0.30 28.61
CA TYR A 189 18.76 0.04 28.81
C TYR A 189 19.29 0.85 30.00
N MET A 190 19.77 0.15 31.03
CA MET A 190 20.26 0.75 32.27
C MET A 190 19.29 1.78 32.88
N GLY A 191 17.98 1.49 32.87
CA GLY A 191 16.93 2.36 33.40
C GLY A 191 16.61 3.59 32.54
N LYS A 192 17.08 3.64 31.29
CA LYS A 192 16.74 4.68 30.31
C LYS A 192 16.03 4.07 29.11
N LYS A 193 15.00 4.74 28.59
CA LYS A 193 14.40 4.40 27.29
C LYS A 193 15.35 4.83 26.18
N ILE A 194 15.77 3.89 25.35
CA ILE A 194 16.56 4.13 24.13
C ILE A 194 15.77 3.60 22.93
N ILE A 195 15.97 4.18 21.75
CA ILE A 195 15.34 3.64 20.53
C ILE A 195 16.02 2.30 20.21
N ALA A 196 15.23 1.22 20.12
CA ALA A 196 15.72 -0.16 20.07
C ALA A 196 16.62 -0.47 18.85
N SER A 197 16.52 0.31 17.79
CA SER A 197 17.27 0.16 16.54
C SER A 197 18.57 0.97 16.48
N PHE A 198 18.95 1.71 17.53
CA PHE A 198 20.26 2.41 17.58
C PHE A 198 21.39 1.55 18.15
N LYS A 199 21.15 0.26 18.45
CA LYS A 199 22.25 -0.67 18.76
C LYS A 199 23.13 -0.85 17.52
N GLU A 200 24.40 -0.48 17.63
CA GLU A 200 25.41 -0.57 16.56
C GLU A 200 25.62 -2.01 16.01
N SER A 201 25.02 -3.03 16.61
CA SER A 201 25.32 -4.44 16.34
C SER A 201 24.25 -5.24 15.59
N SER A 202 23.06 -4.68 15.33
CA SER A 202 22.08 -5.32 14.43
C SER A 202 21.30 -4.23 13.70
N ASP A 203 20.96 -4.46 12.43
CA ASP A 203 20.27 -3.51 11.54
C ASP A 203 18.86 -3.04 12.01
N GLY A 204 18.52 -3.20 13.29
CA GLY A 204 17.20 -3.00 13.86
C GLY A 204 16.15 -3.88 13.19
N PHE A 205 14.91 -3.77 13.64
CA PHE A 205 13.75 -4.36 12.94
C PHE A 205 12.54 -3.43 13.08
N GLY A 206 11.50 -3.69 12.29
CA GLY A 206 10.20 -3.04 12.43
C GLY A 206 10.23 -1.52 12.29
N TRP A 207 9.31 -0.86 12.99
CA TRP A 207 9.22 0.59 13.04
C TRP A 207 10.43 1.26 13.67
N GLY A 208 11.06 0.64 14.67
CA GLY A 208 12.32 1.14 15.23
C GLY A 208 13.38 1.34 14.14
N LYS A 209 13.63 0.33 13.30
CA LYS A 209 14.58 0.42 12.17
C LYS A 209 14.21 1.54 11.20
N ARG A 210 12.93 1.61 10.81
CA ARG A 210 12.42 2.62 9.85
C ARG A 210 12.58 4.03 10.39
N LEU A 211 12.22 4.26 11.65
CA LEU A 211 12.36 5.54 12.33
C LEU A 211 13.83 5.97 12.41
N SER A 212 14.73 5.06 12.80
CA SER A 212 16.16 5.38 12.89
C SER A 212 16.80 5.66 11.53
N LYS A 213 16.48 4.87 10.51
CA LYS A 213 16.94 5.15 9.13
C LYS A 213 16.43 6.51 8.65
N HIS A 214 15.16 6.82 8.91
CA HIS A 214 14.58 8.12 8.55
C HIS A 214 15.28 9.26 9.29
N LEU A 215 15.45 9.15 10.61
CA LEU A 215 16.11 10.17 11.43
C LEU A 215 17.56 10.39 11.01
N ILE A 216 18.33 9.34 10.77
CA ILE A 216 19.71 9.44 10.28
C ILE A 216 19.74 10.13 8.91
N SER A 217 18.85 9.75 7.99
CA SER A 217 18.76 10.39 6.67
C SER A 217 18.37 11.87 6.78
N TYR A 218 17.42 12.19 7.66
CA TYR A 218 16.97 13.56 7.92
C TYR A 218 18.11 14.41 8.48
N LEU A 219 18.82 13.93 9.51
CA LEU A 219 19.96 14.64 10.10
C LEU A 219 21.13 14.82 9.12
N LYS A 220 21.43 13.80 8.29
CA LYS A 220 22.41 13.91 7.20
C LYS A 220 22.00 14.94 6.15
N ASN A 221 20.71 15.03 5.83
CA ASN A 221 20.22 16.03 4.89
C ASN A 221 20.35 17.44 5.47
N LEU A 222 19.96 17.63 6.75
CA LEU A 222 20.13 18.90 7.45
C LEU A 222 21.60 19.35 7.51
N SER A 223 22.54 18.42 7.75
CA SER A 223 23.96 18.78 7.87
C SER A 223 24.60 19.26 6.55
N THR A 224 23.95 19.01 5.41
CA THR A 224 24.39 19.50 4.09
C THR A 224 23.83 20.87 3.71
N LYS A 225 22.88 21.41 4.50
CA LYS A 225 22.22 22.69 4.22
C LYS A 225 22.96 23.85 4.87
N GLU A 226 22.71 25.05 4.35
CA GLU A 226 23.09 26.27 5.04
C GLU A 226 22.36 26.37 6.39
N VAL A 227 23.04 26.92 7.40
CA VAL A 227 22.57 26.93 8.80
C VAL A 227 21.16 27.50 8.94
N HIS A 228 20.84 28.59 8.24
CA HIS A 228 19.52 29.22 8.34
C HIS A 228 18.40 28.36 7.74
N LEU A 229 18.67 27.58 6.69
CA LEU A 229 17.72 26.63 6.10
C LEU A 229 17.50 25.44 7.05
N ALA A 230 18.58 24.90 7.62
CA ALA A 230 18.51 23.81 8.57
C ALA A 230 17.73 24.21 9.85
N LEU A 231 18.00 25.40 10.40
CA LEU A 231 17.26 25.94 11.54
C LEU A 231 15.79 26.21 11.19
N GLY A 232 15.51 26.73 9.99
CA GLY A 232 14.14 26.96 9.53
C GLY A 232 13.31 25.68 9.49
N GLU A 233 13.87 24.61 8.91
CA GLU A 233 13.22 23.30 8.84
C GLU A 233 12.95 22.67 10.22
N VAL A 234 13.95 22.67 11.10
CA VAL A 234 13.79 22.10 12.45
C VAL A 234 12.77 22.90 13.25
N SER A 235 12.80 24.22 13.19
CA SER A 235 11.86 25.07 13.92
C SER A 235 10.43 24.94 13.38
N HIS A 236 10.27 24.79 12.07
CA HIS A 236 8.95 24.49 11.48
C HIS A 236 8.42 23.13 11.95
N ALA A 237 9.27 22.09 11.98
CA ALA A 237 8.88 20.78 12.50
C ALA A 237 8.47 20.83 13.98
N LEU A 238 9.22 21.57 14.81
CA LEU A 238 8.88 21.79 16.23
C LEU A 238 7.55 22.54 16.39
N PHE A 239 7.32 23.58 15.58
CA PHE A 239 6.06 24.31 15.58
C PHE A 239 4.85 23.40 15.28
N LEU A 240 4.95 22.56 14.24
CA LEU A 240 3.89 21.60 13.91
C LEU A 240 3.65 20.56 15.00
N PHE A 241 4.70 20.16 15.72
CA PHE A 241 4.57 19.25 16.85
C PHE A 241 3.83 19.91 18.04
N GLU A 242 4.13 21.16 18.34
CA GLU A 242 3.48 21.91 19.43
C GLU A 242 2.05 22.34 19.07
N GLN A 243 1.78 22.62 17.79
CA GLN A 243 0.49 23.10 17.30
C GLN A 243 0.00 22.29 16.08
N PRO A 244 -0.41 21.03 16.29
CA PRO A 244 -0.78 20.13 15.19
C PRO A 244 -2.03 20.56 14.43
N GLU A 245 -2.90 21.38 15.05
CA GLU A 245 -4.15 21.85 14.42
C GLU A 245 -3.99 23.17 13.63
N THR A 246 -2.85 23.84 13.71
CA THR A 246 -2.61 25.07 12.92
C THR A 246 -2.06 24.73 11.54
N GLN A 247 -2.97 24.68 10.57
CA GLN A 247 -2.63 24.71 9.14
C GLN A 247 -2.74 26.17 8.66
N ASP A 248 -1.63 26.82 8.34
CA ASP A 248 -1.43 27.54 7.06
C ASP A 248 -0.44 28.71 7.09
N ASN A 249 -0.14 29.35 8.23
CA ASN A 249 0.59 30.62 8.18
C ASN A 249 2.11 30.55 8.43
N PHE A 250 2.61 29.47 9.04
CA PHE A 250 4.03 29.33 9.33
C PHE A 250 4.60 28.20 8.48
N THR A 251 5.32 28.55 7.41
CA THR A 251 5.95 27.57 6.51
C THR A 251 7.44 27.43 6.77
N THR A 252 8.04 26.38 6.22
CA THR A 252 9.50 26.19 6.27
C THR A 252 10.26 27.35 5.63
N GLU A 253 9.73 27.95 4.55
CA GLU A 253 10.31 29.12 3.89
C GLU A 253 10.30 30.34 4.81
N ILE A 254 9.17 30.61 5.47
CA ILE A 254 9.05 31.73 6.43
C ILE A 254 10.04 31.53 7.59
N ALA A 255 10.07 30.32 8.17
CA ALA A 255 11.01 30.00 9.24
C ALA A 255 12.46 30.22 8.80
N SER A 256 12.83 29.75 7.60
CA SER A 256 14.17 29.91 7.04
C SER A 256 14.55 31.39 6.81
N GLN A 257 13.61 32.21 6.34
CA GLN A 257 13.82 33.66 6.16
C GLN A 257 14.03 34.39 7.49
N ILE A 258 13.27 34.03 8.54
CA ILE A 258 13.46 34.59 9.88
C ILE A 258 14.90 34.33 10.36
N TYR A 259 15.38 33.10 10.25
CA TYR A 259 16.75 32.77 10.67
C TYR A 259 17.81 33.46 9.83
N LYS A 260 17.58 33.59 8.51
CA LYS A 260 18.48 34.35 7.64
C LYS A 260 18.61 35.81 8.09
N LEU A 261 17.49 36.51 8.26
CA LEU A 261 17.47 37.91 8.72
C LEU A 261 18.05 38.07 10.13
N LYS A 262 17.82 37.10 11.02
CA LYS A 262 18.40 37.12 12.37
C LYS A 262 19.91 36.92 12.37
N MET A 263 20.44 36.12 11.46
CA MET A 263 21.88 35.94 11.27
C MET A 263 22.54 37.17 10.63
N GLU A 264 21.91 37.76 9.61
CA GLU A 264 22.39 38.99 8.94
C GLU A 264 22.27 40.22 9.86
N HIS A 265 21.26 40.25 10.73
CA HIS A 265 20.95 41.37 11.61
C HIS A 265 20.66 40.94 13.07
N PRO A 266 21.68 40.55 13.86
CA PRO A 266 21.49 39.99 15.21
C PRO A 266 20.70 40.89 16.18
N ASN A 267 20.82 42.22 16.02
CA ASN A 267 20.20 43.21 16.89
C ASN A 267 18.73 43.52 16.54
N TRP A 268 18.18 42.97 15.46
CA TRP A 268 16.78 43.19 15.12
C TRP A 268 15.85 42.44 16.09
N ASN A 269 14.80 43.13 16.54
CA ASN A 269 13.73 42.54 17.32
C ASN A 269 12.71 41.85 16.41
N SER A 270 11.84 41.01 16.99
CA SER A 270 10.86 40.21 16.23
C SER A 270 9.91 41.07 15.40
N ARG A 271 9.54 42.26 15.88
CA ARG A 271 8.66 43.19 15.15
C ARG A 271 9.33 43.72 13.87
N ARG A 272 10.63 44.01 13.92
CA ARG A 272 11.39 44.49 12.76
C ARG A 272 11.63 43.38 11.74
N ILE A 273 11.86 42.15 12.19
CA ILE A 273 11.97 40.97 11.31
C ILE A 273 10.64 40.70 10.60
N ALA A 274 9.53 40.73 11.34
CA ALA A 274 8.19 40.53 10.78
C ALA A 274 7.75 41.60 9.76
N GLN A 275 8.41 42.77 9.71
CA GLN A 275 8.16 43.78 8.68
C GLN A 275 8.87 43.51 7.35
N GLN A 276 9.75 42.50 7.30
CA GLN A 276 10.56 42.16 6.12
C GLN A 276 10.14 40.86 5.44
N ILE A 277 9.14 40.17 6.02
CA ILE A 277 8.56 38.90 5.56
C ILE A 277 7.10 39.18 5.23
#